data_AF-A0AA35WMQ3-F1
#
_entry.id   AF-A0AA35WMQ3-F1
#
_cell.length_a   1.000
_cell.length_b   1.000
_cell.length_c   1.000
_cell.angle_alpha   90.00
_cell.angle_beta   90.00
_cell.angle_gamma   90.00
#
_symmetry.space_group_name_H-M   'P 1'
#
loop_
_entity.id
_entity.type
_entity.pdbx_description
1 polymer ?
#
loop_
_entity_poly.entity_id
_entity_poly.type
_entity_poly.pdbx_seq_one_letter_code
_entity_poly.pdbx_strand_id
1 'polypeptide(L)'
;MKKDVVALPCFVDTSVLQIATSPSLVSAGINDLFTVCSELVGVAHKWKKVGLALRLDPNFLNRINAKQNDVEDNLSDVLEEWLKKSYDTESFGDPSWKLLVDAVAHPVGGKDRALAMEIAAKYNVPPPQ
;
A
#
# COMPACT_ATOMS: atom_id res chain seq x y z
N MET A 1 -42.32 28.12 -21.93
CA MET A 1 -41.77 26.84 -22.41
C MET A 1 -41.51 26.95 -23.90
N LYS A 2 -40.25 27.16 -24.30
CA LYS A 2 -39.61 26.81 -25.58
C LYS A 2 -38.20 27.42 -25.55
N LYS A 3 -37.21 26.54 -25.62
CA LYS A 3 -35.79 26.83 -25.76
C LYS A 3 -35.56 27.31 -27.20
N ASP A 4 -34.60 28.19 -27.43
CA ASP A 4 -33.32 27.77 -28.00
C ASP A 4 -32.34 28.94 -28.15
N VAL A 5 -31.10 28.57 -27.89
CA VAL A 5 -29.88 29.37 -27.85
C VAL A 5 -29.38 29.61 -29.28
N VAL A 6 -28.97 30.84 -29.58
CA VAL A 6 -28.13 31.17 -30.74
C VAL A 6 -26.87 31.84 -30.24
N ALA A 7 -25.73 31.28 -30.64
CA ALA A 7 -24.38 31.60 -30.20
C ALA A 7 -23.79 32.86 -30.87
N LEU A 8 -22.73 33.39 -30.27
CA LEU A 8 -21.37 33.67 -30.82
C LEU A 8 -20.68 34.78 -29.98
N PRO A 9 -19.36 35.03 -30.11
CA PRO A 9 -18.25 34.17 -29.68
C PRO A 9 -17.28 34.95 -28.77
N CYS A 10 -16.34 34.30 -28.09
CA CYS A 10 -15.09 34.98 -27.75
C CYS A 10 -13.94 33.98 -27.76
N PHE A 11 -13.15 34.12 -28.82
CA PHE A 11 -11.87 33.49 -29.00
C PHE A 11 -10.85 34.34 -28.25
N VAL A 12 -10.19 33.77 -27.23
CA VAL A 12 -8.80 34.12 -26.92
C VAL A 12 -8.08 32.83 -26.59
N ASP A 13 -7.29 32.37 -27.55
CA ASP A 13 -6.15 31.51 -27.33
C ASP A 13 -5.07 32.37 -26.65
N THR A 14 -4.74 32.02 -25.40
CA THR A 14 -3.44 32.34 -24.84
C THR A 14 -3.02 31.18 -23.96
N SER A 15 -2.17 30.33 -24.53
CA SER A 15 -1.20 29.50 -23.82
C SER A 15 -0.80 30.10 -22.47
N VAL A 16 -1.11 29.43 -21.36
CA VAL A 16 -0.22 28.95 -20.28
C VAL A 16 -1.13 28.24 -19.28
N LEU A 17 -0.78 26.99 -18.93
CA LEU A 17 -1.23 26.18 -17.77
C LEU A 17 -1.56 24.72 -18.19
N GLN A 18 -0.62 24.06 -18.88
CA GLN A 18 -0.33 22.69 -18.47
C GLN A 18 0.84 22.76 -17.51
N ILE A 19 0.51 23.00 -16.25
CA ILE A 19 1.38 22.61 -15.15
C ILE A 19 1.45 21.09 -15.27
N ALA A 20 2.49 20.59 -15.94
CA ALA A 20 2.93 19.22 -15.76
C ALA A 20 3.48 19.14 -14.33
N THR A 21 2.59 19.19 -13.34
CA THR A 21 2.89 18.67 -12.03
C THR A 21 2.86 17.16 -12.21
N SER A 22 4.03 16.62 -12.58
CA SER A 22 4.34 15.22 -12.33
C SER A 22 3.80 14.89 -10.93
N PRO A 23 2.91 13.92 -10.75
CA PRO A 23 2.55 13.49 -9.41
C PRO A 23 3.83 12.89 -8.82
N SER A 24 4.50 13.70 -8.02
CA SER A 24 5.51 13.26 -7.07
C SER A 24 4.79 12.32 -6.09
N LEU A 25 4.67 11.06 -6.49
CA LEU A 25 4.15 9.91 -5.75
C LEU A 25 5.12 9.46 -4.65
N VAL A 26 5.80 10.40 -4.03
CA VAL A 26 6.76 10.13 -2.97
C VAL A 26 5.99 10.18 -1.66
N SER A 27 5.69 9.00 -1.09
CA SER A 27 5.10 8.80 0.25
C SER A 27 3.59 9.08 0.41
N ALA A 28 2.74 8.59 -0.49
CA ALA A 28 1.29 8.52 -0.18
C ALA A 28 1.02 7.40 0.85
N GLY A 29 1.14 7.71 2.14
CA GLY A 29 0.55 6.91 3.23
C GLY A 29 1.28 5.65 3.71
N ILE A 30 2.48 5.32 3.21
CA ILE A 30 3.17 4.10 3.70
C ILE A 30 3.52 4.18 5.19
N ASN A 31 3.77 5.37 5.73
CA ASN A 31 4.04 5.59 7.15
C ASN A 31 2.75 5.66 8.01
N ASP A 32 1.57 5.60 7.39
CA ASP A 32 0.29 5.64 8.08
C ASP A 32 -0.23 4.21 8.29
N LEU A 33 -0.19 3.74 9.54
CA LEU A 33 -0.57 2.37 9.88
C LEU A 33 -2.00 2.04 9.42
N PHE A 34 -2.94 2.98 9.58
CA PHE A 34 -4.33 2.77 9.20
C PHE A 34 -4.48 2.53 7.69
N THR A 35 -3.82 3.36 6.89
CA THR A 35 -3.76 3.22 5.43
C THR A 35 -3.23 1.84 5.05
N VAL A 36 -2.06 1.46 5.56
CA VAL A 36 -1.44 0.15 5.24
C VAL A 36 -2.33 -1.02 5.68
N CYS A 37 -2.94 -0.96 6.87
CA CYS A 37 -3.85 -2.00 7.36
C CYS A 37 -5.08 -2.14 6.46
N SER A 38 -5.68 -1.02 6.05
CA SER A 38 -6.89 -1.02 5.22
C SER A 38 -6.68 -1.70 3.86
N GLU A 39 -5.48 -1.63 3.29
CA GLU A 39 -5.15 -2.32 2.04
C GLU A 39 -5.01 -3.83 2.21
N LEU A 40 -4.72 -4.31 3.43
CA LEU A 40 -4.42 -5.73 3.70
C LEU A 40 -5.56 -6.51 4.34
N VAL A 41 -6.76 -5.92 4.48
CA VAL A 41 -7.92 -6.57 5.12
C VAL A 41 -8.22 -7.95 4.50
N GLY A 42 -8.12 -8.09 3.16
CA GLY A 42 -8.36 -9.36 2.46
C GLY A 42 -7.41 -10.50 2.85
N VAL A 43 -6.21 -10.16 3.35
CA VAL A 43 -5.18 -11.12 3.78
C VAL A 43 -4.90 -11.07 5.28
N ALA A 44 -5.74 -10.40 6.07
CA ALA A 44 -5.53 -10.25 7.52
C ALA A 44 -5.40 -11.61 8.23
N HIS A 45 -6.21 -12.61 7.85
CA HIS A 45 -6.11 -13.97 8.40
C HIS A 45 -4.76 -14.67 8.13
N LYS A 46 -3.93 -14.10 7.24
CA LYS A 46 -2.57 -14.55 6.92
C LYS A 46 -1.50 -13.63 7.52
N TRP A 47 -1.82 -12.76 8.49
CA TRP A 47 -0.90 -11.80 9.10
C TRP A 47 0.48 -12.39 9.45
N LYS A 48 0.53 -13.60 10.00
CA LYS A 48 1.78 -14.26 10.39
C LYS A 48 2.66 -14.59 9.18
N LYS A 49 2.03 -15.03 8.10
CA LYS A 49 2.66 -15.32 6.81
C LYS A 49 3.17 -14.04 6.14
N VAL A 50 2.35 -12.98 6.16
CA VAL A 50 2.74 -11.64 5.69
C VAL A 50 3.95 -11.14 6.47
N GLY A 51 3.94 -11.21 7.81
CA GLY A 51 5.07 -10.78 8.64
C GLY A 51 6.38 -11.53 8.34
N LEU A 52 6.32 -12.83 8.08
CA LEU A 52 7.50 -13.60 7.63
C LEU A 52 8.01 -13.14 6.25
N ALA A 53 7.10 -12.84 5.32
CA ALA A 53 7.46 -12.31 4.01
C ALA A 53 8.09 -10.90 4.12
N LEU A 54 7.64 -10.10 5.10
CA LEU A 54 8.23 -8.81 5.49
C LEU A 54 9.50 -8.94 6.34
N ARG A 55 10.03 -10.16 6.52
CA ARG A 55 11.29 -10.44 7.24
C ARG A 55 11.26 -10.10 8.73
N LEU A 56 10.09 -10.02 9.34
CA LEU A 56 9.98 -9.87 10.79
C LEU A 56 10.42 -11.14 11.51
N ASP A 57 10.97 -10.95 12.70
CA ASP A 57 11.46 -12.03 13.54
C ASP A 57 10.34 -13.04 13.89
N PRO A 58 10.55 -14.35 13.70
CA PRO A 58 9.53 -15.36 14.03
C PRO A 58 9.13 -15.38 15.51
N ASN A 59 10.02 -15.02 16.43
CA ASN A 59 9.68 -14.96 17.86
C ASN A 59 8.75 -13.79 18.15
N PHE A 60 8.95 -12.64 17.50
CA PHE A 60 7.99 -11.53 17.54
C PHE A 60 6.59 -11.98 17.08
N LEU A 61 6.51 -12.66 15.94
CA LEU A 61 5.23 -13.16 15.42
C LEU A 61 4.57 -14.19 16.35
N ASN A 62 5.37 -15.02 17.03
CA ASN A 62 4.86 -15.95 18.04
C ASN A 62 4.35 -15.22 19.29
N ARG A 63 4.96 -14.10 19.69
CA ARG A 63 4.47 -13.26 20.79
C ARG A 63 3.11 -12.64 20.47
N ILE A 64 2.92 -12.13 19.25
CA ILE A 64 1.60 -11.66 18.78
C ILE A 64 0.57 -12.80 18.88
N ASN A 65 0.90 -13.97 18.34
CA ASN A 65 -0.01 -15.13 18.35
C ASN A 65 -0.43 -15.55 19.77
N ALA A 66 0.42 -15.33 20.77
CA ALA A 66 0.14 -15.67 22.16
C ALA A 66 -0.84 -14.70 22.84
N LYS A 67 -1.03 -13.48 22.31
CA LYS A 67 -1.95 -12.48 22.87
C LYS A 67 -3.43 -12.86 22.70
N GLN A 68 -3.74 -13.80 21.79
CA GLN A 68 -5.12 -14.20 21.43
C GLN A 68 -6.00 -13.03 20.97
N ASN A 69 -5.41 -12.04 20.31
CA ASN A 69 -6.14 -10.92 19.73
C ASN A 69 -6.89 -11.36 18.46
N ASP A 70 -7.83 -10.51 18.02
CA ASP A 70 -8.48 -10.64 16.74
C ASP A 70 -7.48 -10.53 15.57
N VAL A 71 -7.90 -11.03 14.41
CA VAL A 71 -7.05 -11.17 13.24
C VAL A 71 -6.55 -9.81 12.75
N GLU A 72 -7.40 -8.81 12.79
CA GLU A 72 -7.14 -7.42 12.41
C GLU A 72 -6.12 -6.75 13.34
N ASP A 73 -6.23 -7.00 14.63
CA ASP A 73 -5.27 -6.51 15.64
C ASP A 73 -3.90 -7.15 15.44
N ASN A 74 -3.84 -8.46 15.16
CA ASN A 74 -2.59 -9.15 14.89
C ASN A 74 -1.90 -8.64 13.61
N LEU A 75 -2.68 -8.33 12.57
CA LEU A 75 -2.16 -7.69 11.35
C LEU A 75 -1.62 -6.29 11.65
N SER A 76 -2.35 -5.51 12.46
CA SER A 76 -1.96 -4.16 12.85
C SER A 76 -0.64 -4.16 13.61
N ASP A 77 -0.47 -5.05 14.59
CA ASP A 77 0.79 -5.24 15.34
C ASP A 77 1.96 -5.60 14.40
N VAL A 78 1.73 -6.47 13.41
CA VAL A 78 2.75 -6.84 12.41
C VAL A 78 3.18 -5.64 11.58
N LEU A 79 2.22 -4.87 11.07
CA LEU A 79 2.50 -3.72 10.22
C LEU A 79 3.15 -2.59 11.01
N GLU A 80 2.73 -2.37 12.25
CA GLU A 80 3.35 -1.39 13.14
C GLU A 80 4.84 -1.70 13.37
N GLU A 81 5.18 -2.96 13.65
CA GLU A 81 6.57 -3.39 13.87
C GLU A 81 7.41 -3.29 12.60
N TRP A 82 6.84 -3.63 11.44
CA TRP A 82 7.50 -3.44 10.15
C TRP A 82 7.78 -1.96 9.85
N LEU A 83 6.82 -1.08 10.11
CA LEU A 83 6.98 0.37 9.94
C LEU A 83 8.00 0.99 10.92
N LYS A 84 8.19 0.38 12.11
CA LYS A 84 9.27 0.72 13.04
C LYS A 84 10.66 0.30 12.56
N LYS A 85 10.76 -0.39 11.42
CA LYS A 85 12.02 -0.87 10.84
C LYS A 85 12.74 -1.91 11.71
N SER A 86 11.99 -2.73 12.44
CA SER A 86 12.53 -3.82 13.27
C SER A 86 12.95 -5.06 12.47
N TYR A 87 13.65 -4.85 11.36
CA TYR A 87 14.22 -5.90 10.50
C TYR A 87 15.51 -5.37 9.87
N ASP A 88 16.21 -6.20 9.10
CA ASP A 88 17.43 -5.81 8.40
C ASP A 88 17.14 -4.85 7.22
N THR A 89 16.92 -3.57 7.52
CA THR A 89 16.67 -2.53 6.51
C THR A 89 17.91 -2.22 5.68
N GLU A 90 19.12 -2.53 6.15
CA GLU A 90 20.35 -2.33 5.39
C GLU A 90 20.37 -3.23 4.15
N SER A 91 19.94 -4.49 4.30
CA SER A 91 19.88 -5.46 3.20
C SER A 91 18.59 -5.36 2.36
N PHE A 92 17.46 -5.02 2.98
CA PHE A 92 16.13 -5.13 2.33
C PHE A 92 15.47 -3.78 2.03
N GLY A 93 16.04 -2.68 2.51
CA GLY A 93 15.52 -1.32 2.34
C GLY A 93 14.42 -0.96 3.35
N ASP A 94 14.05 0.32 3.35
CA ASP A 94 13.01 0.88 4.19
C ASP A 94 11.59 0.43 3.79
N PRO A 95 10.61 0.46 4.72
CA PRO A 95 9.22 0.19 4.43
C PRO A 95 8.70 0.97 3.23
N SER A 96 8.14 0.25 2.26
CA SER A 96 7.66 0.81 0.99
C SER A 96 6.50 -0.02 0.45
N TRP A 97 5.62 0.61 -0.32
CA TRP A 97 4.55 -0.10 -1.02
C TRP A 97 5.06 -1.23 -1.90
N LYS A 98 6.26 -1.07 -2.51
CA LYS A 98 6.90 -2.12 -3.29
C LYS A 98 7.19 -3.36 -2.44
N LEU A 99 7.84 -3.21 -1.28
CA LEU A 99 8.13 -4.35 -0.39
C LEU A 99 6.85 -5.04 0.08
N LEU A 100 5.80 -4.26 0.37
CA LEU A 100 4.51 -4.79 0.79
C LEU A 100 3.84 -5.60 -0.33
N VAL A 101 3.83 -5.08 -1.56
CA VAL A 101 3.32 -5.74 -2.76
C VAL A 101 4.06 -7.05 -3.01
N ASP A 102 5.39 -7.04 -2.97
CA ASP A 102 6.21 -8.24 -3.13
C ASP A 102 5.91 -9.26 -2.01
N ALA A 103 5.77 -8.82 -0.76
CA ALA A 103 5.44 -9.69 0.36
C ALA A 103 4.06 -10.36 0.21
N VAL A 104 3.01 -9.62 -0.12
CA VAL A 104 1.64 -10.15 -0.29
C VAL A 104 1.56 -11.15 -1.45
N ALA A 105 2.28 -10.87 -2.55
CA ALA A 105 2.35 -11.79 -3.68
C ALA A 105 3.21 -13.04 -3.41
N HIS A 106 4.19 -12.93 -2.49
CA HIS A 106 5.13 -14.01 -2.21
C HIS A 106 4.40 -15.29 -1.75
N PRO A 107 4.86 -16.49 -2.14
CA PRO A 107 4.24 -17.76 -1.73
C PRO A 107 4.11 -17.93 -0.21
N VAL A 108 5.08 -17.39 0.54
CA VAL A 108 5.05 -17.38 2.00
C VAL A 108 4.09 -16.33 2.55
N GLY A 109 3.94 -15.17 1.89
CA GLY A 109 3.24 -13.99 2.41
C GLY A 109 1.76 -13.88 2.06
N GLY A 110 1.17 -14.95 1.54
CA GLY A 110 -0.27 -15.05 1.34
C GLY A 110 -0.66 -15.54 -0.05
N LYS A 111 0.28 -15.44 -1.01
CA LYS A 111 0.09 -15.83 -2.41
C LYS A 111 -1.13 -15.11 -3.02
N ASP A 112 -1.35 -13.86 -2.63
CA ASP A 112 -2.47 -13.05 -3.11
C ASP A 112 -1.97 -12.06 -4.16
N ARG A 113 -1.67 -12.59 -5.35
CA ARG A 113 -1.15 -11.77 -6.44
C ARG A 113 -2.20 -10.77 -6.96
N ALA A 114 -3.49 -11.07 -6.83
CA ALA A 114 -4.55 -10.15 -7.24
C ALA A 114 -4.54 -8.90 -6.36
N LEU A 115 -4.58 -9.08 -5.03
CA LEU A 115 -4.49 -7.97 -4.09
C LEU A 115 -3.19 -7.16 -4.27
N ALA A 116 -2.07 -7.85 -4.45
CA ALA A 116 -0.79 -7.18 -4.65
C ALA A 116 -0.76 -6.33 -5.95
N MET A 117 -1.41 -6.79 -7.03
CA MET A 117 -1.55 -6.01 -8.27
C MET A 117 -2.45 -4.78 -8.08
N GLU A 118 -3.53 -4.90 -7.31
CA GLU A 118 -4.43 -3.79 -6.99
C GLU A 118 -3.70 -2.69 -6.20
N ILE A 119 -2.96 -3.07 -5.16
CA ILE A 119 -2.12 -2.15 -4.37
C ILE A 119 -1.04 -1.53 -5.28
N ALA A 120 -0.39 -2.32 -6.13
CA ALA A 120 0.65 -1.82 -7.03
C ALA A 120 0.12 -0.72 -7.98
N ALA A 121 -1.07 -0.95 -8.56
CA ALA A 121 -1.73 0.02 -9.42
C ALA A 121 -2.14 1.27 -8.63
N LYS A 122 -2.71 1.11 -7.43
CA LYS A 122 -3.19 2.22 -6.59
C LYS A 122 -2.07 3.18 -6.19
N TYR A 123 -0.91 2.65 -5.82
CA TYR A 123 0.23 3.44 -5.36
C TYR A 123 1.30 3.66 -6.44
N ASN A 124 1.00 3.31 -7.69
CA ASN A 124 1.89 3.45 -8.85
C ASN A 124 3.30 2.89 -8.59
N VAL A 125 3.37 1.69 -8.00
CA VAL A 125 4.62 0.95 -7.82
C VAL A 125 4.71 -0.19 -8.83
N PRO A 126 5.92 -0.71 -9.11
CA PRO A 126 6.07 -1.86 -10.00
C PRO A 126 5.22 -3.06 -9.53
N PRO A 127 4.72 -3.88 -10.47
CA PRO A 127 4.01 -5.10 -10.12
C PRO A 127 4.91 -6.05 -9.32
N PRO A 128 4.32 -6.94 -8.50
CA PRO A 128 5.08 -7.86 -7.67
C PRO A 128 5.96 -8.77 -8.52
N GLN A 129 7.18 -9.04 -8.03
CA GLN A 129 8.15 -9.94 -8.68
C GLN A 129 7.94 -11.42 -8.33
#